data_AF-A0A845LGX6-F1
#
_entry.id   AF-A0A845LGX6-F1
#
_cell.length_a   1.000
_cell.length_b   1.000
_cell.length_c   1.000
_cell.angle_alpha   90.00
_cell.angle_beta   90.00
_cell.angle_gamma   90.00
#
_symmetry.space_group_name_H-M   'P 1'
#
loop_
_entity.id
_entity.type
_entity.pdbx_description
1 polymer ?
#
loop_
_entity_poly.entity_id
_entity_poly.type
_entity_poly.pdbx_seq_one_letter_code
_entity_poly.pdbx_strand_id
1 'polypeptide(L)'
;MNADAFFTQRKTCPVCGHEFVATRIRSSFIRVKERMPDFRTIFEGINPLHYQVFVCPACQYAALENRFDQVGNDRLQLRRGLLDAFSAEPDFSGTRTAETALRSFELALRTAQIGGAPASLQAPLNLRAAWIAREMRWDDVDRKYTEAALRLYEAAFGDDRNAKTSAVTLMYLIGELHRQLGQQADAVRWLARAAMHPDVKKEPEIERLVRQQWSRAREENKAGDHEIRTDPAENGAMIASIDGDAAEPAPDQPAASPQQNVDFSSRKRLGPKIRFTVTLYEDEIDWLKRLSSVPYAESKLFMDKESVLRALLDAAMETWPEVRGFSDEAGLRQKFIEAMQTKKPGS
;
A
#
# COMPACT_ATOMS: atom_id res chain seq x y z
N MET A 1 -5.53 -34.63 -11.71
CA MET A 1 -5.66 -33.22 -12.14
C MET A 1 -6.11 -33.22 -13.59
N ASN A 2 -7.27 -32.62 -13.91
CA ASN A 2 -7.82 -32.64 -15.26
C ASN A 2 -7.07 -31.63 -16.14
N ALA A 3 -6.10 -32.12 -16.93
CA ALA A 3 -5.44 -31.33 -17.97
C ALA A 3 -6.46 -30.67 -18.93
N ASP A 4 -7.67 -31.23 -19.02
CA ASP A 4 -8.79 -30.70 -19.79
C ASP A 4 -9.43 -29.42 -19.22
N ALA A 5 -9.12 -29.00 -18.00
CA ALA A 5 -9.70 -27.77 -17.45
C ALA A 5 -9.03 -26.50 -18.01
N PHE A 6 -7.77 -26.61 -18.44
CA PHE A 6 -6.95 -25.48 -18.85
C PHE A 6 -6.73 -25.48 -20.36
N PHE A 7 -6.56 -24.28 -20.91
CA PHE A 7 -6.08 -24.08 -22.26
C PHE A 7 -5.14 -22.88 -22.30
N THR A 8 -4.33 -22.83 -23.35
CA THR A 8 -3.35 -21.78 -23.56
C THR A 8 -3.81 -20.83 -24.66
N GLN A 9 -3.53 -19.55 -24.49
CA GLN A 9 -3.78 -18.50 -25.49
C GLN A 9 -2.46 -17.78 -25.76
N ARG A 10 -2.06 -17.67 -27.04
CA ARG A 10 -0.95 -16.80 -27.42
C ARG A 10 -1.36 -15.34 -27.26
N LYS A 11 -0.50 -14.54 -26.66
CA LYS A 11 -0.69 -13.11 -26.45
C LYS A 11 0.59 -12.37 -26.80
N THR A 12 0.42 -11.24 -27.48
CA THR A 12 1.50 -10.29 -27.74
C THR A 12 1.39 -9.16 -26.72
N CYS A 13 2.47 -8.87 -26.00
CA CYS A 13 2.46 -7.81 -25.00
C CYS A 13 2.30 -6.44 -25.67
N PRO A 14 1.27 -5.65 -25.31
CA PRO A 14 1.07 -4.32 -25.88
C PRO A 14 2.03 -3.28 -25.31
N VAL A 15 3.00 -3.62 -24.47
CA VAL A 15 4.01 -2.67 -23.96
C VAL A 15 5.37 -2.90 -24.62
N CYS A 16 5.86 -4.15 -24.61
CA CYS A 16 7.17 -4.48 -25.15
C CYS A 16 7.15 -5.29 -26.47
N GLY A 17 5.98 -5.76 -26.93
CA GLY A 17 5.85 -6.58 -28.14
C GLY A 17 6.20 -8.05 -27.97
N HIS A 18 6.64 -8.48 -26.79
CA HIS A 18 7.01 -9.87 -26.53
C HIS A 18 5.80 -10.81 -26.66
N GLU A 19 5.94 -11.89 -27.42
CA GLU A 19 4.95 -12.94 -27.54
C GLU A 19 5.12 -13.96 -26.43
N PHE A 20 4.03 -14.28 -25.74
CA PHE A 20 4.03 -15.27 -24.66
C PHE A 20 2.71 -16.05 -24.66
N VAL A 21 2.67 -17.09 -23.84
CA VAL A 21 1.51 -17.94 -23.69
C VAL A 21 0.86 -17.68 -22.34
N ALA A 22 -0.42 -17.34 -22.34
CA ALA A 22 -1.22 -17.16 -21.14
C ALA A 22 -2.13 -18.37 -20.90
N THR A 23 -2.26 -18.79 -19.64
CA THR A 23 -3.14 -19.89 -19.25
C THR A 23 -4.53 -19.39 -18.91
N ARG A 24 -5.55 -20.11 -19.39
CA ARG A 24 -6.96 -19.83 -19.18
C ARG A 24 -7.71 -21.08 -18.73
N ILE A 25 -8.84 -20.85 -18.09
CA ILE A 25 -9.77 -21.90 -17.67
C ILE A 25 -10.91 -21.99 -18.66
N ARG A 26 -11.28 -23.21 -19.04
CA ARG A 26 -12.49 -23.47 -19.82
C ARG A 26 -13.73 -23.23 -18.96
N SER A 27 -14.67 -22.44 -19.46
CA SER A 27 -15.89 -22.07 -18.74
C SER A 27 -16.70 -23.28 -18.27
N SER A 28 -16.67 -24.40 -19.01
CA SER A 28 -17.34 -25.65 -18.67
C SER A 28 -16.91 -26.26 -17.34
N PHE A 29 -15.73 -25.93 -16.83
CA PHE A 29 -15.19 -26.40 -15.54
C PHE A 29 -15.46 -25.44 -14.38
N ILE A 30 -16.00 -24.25 -14.64
CA ILE A 30 -16.30 -23.27 -13.60
C ILE A 30 -17.58 -23.70 -12.89
N ARG A 31 -17.51 -23.87 -11.57
CA ARG A 31 -18.65 -24.20 -10.71
C ARG A 31 -18.73 -23.17 -9.60
N VAL A 32 -19.80 -22.39 -9.59
CA VAL A 32 -20.05 -21.37 -8.56
C VAL A 32 -20.68 -22.07 -7.35
N LYS A 33 -20.08 -21.90 -6.18
CA LYS A 33 -20.61 -22.41 -4.91
C LYS A 33 -21.48 -21.37 -4.23
N GLU A 34 -20.99 -20.14 -4.10
CA GLU A 34 -21.66 -19.08 -3.36
C GLU A 34 -21.20 -17.70 -3.83
N ARG A 35 -22.06 -16.69 -3.67
CA ARG A 35 -21.71 -15.28 -3.89
C ARG A 35 -21.81 -14.51 -2.58
N MET A 36 -20.71 -13.89 -2.20
CA MET A 36 -20.59 -13.09 -0.98
C MET A 36 -21.20 -11.69 -1.17
N PRO A 37 -21.51 -10.99 -0.06
CA PRO A 37 -22.09 -9.65 -0.10
C PRO A 37 -21.26 -8.61 -0.88
N ASP A 38 -19.94 -8.69 -0.85
CA ASP A 38 -19.03 -7.79 -1.59
C ASP A 38 -18.81 -8.23 -3.05
N PHE A 39 -19.67 -9.10 -3.57
CA PHE A 39 -19.61 -9.69 -4.90
C PHE A 39 -18.50 -10.71 -5.13
N ARG A 40 -17.70 -11.07 -4.10
CA ARG A 40 -16.78 -12.19 -4.22
C ARG A 40 -17.55 -13.47 -4.56
N THR A 41 -17.14 -14.17 -5.60
CA THR A 41 -17.70 -15.48 -5.94
C THR A 41 -16.79 -16.57 -5.40
N ILE A 42 -17.33 -17.46 -4.58
CA ILE A 42 -16.66 -18.66 -4.10
C ILE A 42 -16.94 -19.77 -5.12
N PHE A 43 -15.87 -20.41 -5.60
CA PHE A 43 -15.95 -21.49 -6.59
C PHE A 43 -15.68 -22.85 -5.94
N GLU A 44 -16.22 -23.90 -6.54
CA GLU A 44 -15.88 -25.27 -6.22
C GLU A 44 -14.74 -25.74 -7.15
N GLY A 45 -13.66 -26.26 -6.56
CA GLY A 45 -12.49 -26.72 -7.31
C GLY A 45 -11.61 -25.57 -7.79
N ILE A 46 -11.51 -25.38 -9.12
CA ILE A 46 -10.58 -24.41 -9.73
C ILE A 46 -11.18 -23.00 -9.62
N ASN A 47 -10.43 -22.08 -9.02
CA ASN A 47 -10.83 -20.69 -8.90
C ASN A 47 -10.45 -19.87 -10.17
N PRO A 48 -11.43 -19.36 -10.96
CA PRO A 48 -11.16 -18.51 -12.12
C PRO A 48 -10.45 -17.22 -11.77
N LEU A 49 -10.61 -16.72 -10.53
CA LEU A 49 -9.96 -15.50 -10.06
C LEU A 49 -8.43 -15.55 -10.23
N HIS A 50 -7.82 -16.74 -10.07
CA HIS A 50 -6.37 -16.92 -10.15
C HIS A 50 -5.80 -16.62 -11.55
N TYR A 51 -6.65 -16.62 -12.58
CA TYR A 51 -6.25 -16.54 -13.99
C TYR A 51 -6.77 -15.27 -14.67
N GLN A 52 -7.41 -14.36 -13.93
CA GLN A 52 -7.96 -13.13 -14.49
C GLN A 52 -6.87 -12.14 -14.92
N VAL A 53 -5.66 -12.24 -14.38
CA VAL A 53 -4.54 -11.35 -14.73
C VAL A 53 -3.55 -12.08 -15.64
N PHE A 54 -3.24 -11.43 -16.75
CA PHE A 54 -2.12 -11.80 -17.62
C PHE A 54 -0.89 -10.98 -17.24
N VAL A 55 0.28 -11.63 -17.25
CA VAL A 55 1.57 -11.02 -16.91
C VAL A 55 2.53 -11.30 -18.06
N CYS A 56 3.15 -10.24 -18.59
CA CYS A 56 4.21 -10.37 -19.57
C CYS A 56 5.52 -10.78 -18.88
N PRO A 57 6.19 -11.88 -19.26
CA PRO A 57 7.44 -12.30 -18.62
C PRO A 57 8.62 -11.36 -18.93
N ALA A 58 8.57 -10.61 -20.05
CA ALA A 58 9.69 -9.77 -20.49
C ALA A 58 9.72 -8.37 -19.87
N CYS A 59 8.57 -7.78 -19.56
CA CYS A 59 8.49 -6.42 -18.98
C CYS A 59 7.56 -6.32 -17.77
N GLN A 60 6.96 -7.44 -17.34
CA GLN A 60 6.05 -7.50 -16.19
C GLN A 60 4.85 -6.57 -16.26
N TYR A 61 4.50 -6.12 -17.47
CA TYR A 61 3.19 -5.53 -17.72
C TYR A 61 2.12 -6.55 -17.35
N ALA A 62 1.24 -6.16 -16.44
CA ALA A 62 0.17 -7.01 -15.97
C ALA A 62 -1.16 -6.27 -15.98
N ALA A 63 -2.20 -6.94 -16.44
CA ALA A 63 -3.53 -6.38 -16.52
C ALA A 63 -4.58 -7.50 -16.53
N LEU A 64 -5.81 -7.14 -16.19
CA LEU A 64 -6.94 -8.05 -16.35
C LEU A 64 -7.07 -8.46 -17.81
N GLU A 65 -7.41 -9.73 -18.04
CA GLU A 65 -7.55 -10.35 -19.35
C GLU A 65 -8.34 -9.47 -20.33
N ASN A 66 -9.53 -9.00 -19.92
CA ASN A 66 -10.43 -8.20 -20.75
C ASN A 66 -9.94 -6.77 -21.03
N ARG A 67 -8.85 -6.35 -20.38
CA ARG A 67 -8.24 -5.03 -20.52
C ARG A 67 -6.76 -5.13 -20.91
N PHE A 68 -6.24 -6.34 -21.13
CA PHE A 68 -4.81 -6.54 -21.33
C PHE A 68 -4.29 -5.70 -22.51
N ASP A 69 -5.05 -5.66 -23.60
CA ASP A 69 -4.70 -4.93 -24.82
C ASP A 69 -5.01 -3.41 -24.74
N GLN A 70 -5.66 -2.94 -23.68
CA GLN A 70 -6.05 -1.54 -23.49
C GLN A 70 -4.94 -0.76 -22.76
N VAL A 71 -3.86 -0.45 -23.48
CA VAL A 71 -2.80 0.41 -22.95
C VAL A 71 -3.06 1.87 -23.34
N GLY A 72 -2.84 2.79 -22.40
CA GLY A 72 -2.91 4.22 -22.66
C GLY A 72 -1.87 4.71 -23.67
N ASN A 73 -1.95 5.99 -24.03
CA ASN A 73 -1.11 6.57 -25.09
C ASN A 73 0.39 6.61 -24.73
N ASP A 74 0.73 6.68 -23.44
CA ASP A 74 2.11 6.76 -22.98
C ASP A 74 2.75 5.39 -22.70
N ARG A 75 2.83 4.56 -23.74
CA ARG A 75 3.41 3.20 -23.66
C ARG A 75 4.89 3.22 -23.29
N LEU A 76 5.61 4.27 -23.68
CA LEU A 76 7.05 4.40 -23.44
C LEU A 76 7.35 4.70 -21.96
N GLN A 77 6.63 5.65 -21.34
CA GLN A 77 6.78 5.91 -19.91
C GLN A 77 6.36 4.69 -19.08
N LEU A 78 5.23 4.07 -19.43
CA LEU A 78 4.79 2.85 -18.76
C LEU A 78 5.86 1.76 -18.83
N ARG A 79 6.45 1.53 -20.01
CA ARG A 79 7.51 0.53 -20.18
C ARG A 79 8.73 0.84 -19.32
N ARG A 80 9.18 2.11 -19.28
CA ARG A 80 10.33 2.52 -18.47
C ARG A 80 10.08 2.24 -16.99
N GLY A 81 8.97 2.75 -16.45
CA GLY A 81 8.63 2.52 -15.03
C GLY A 81 8.47 1.04 -14.67
N LEU A 82 7.97 0.21 -15.59
CA LEU A 82 7.88 -1.24 -15.37
C LEU A 82 9.26 -1.91 -15.33
N LEU A 83 10.21 -1.46 -16.15
CA LEU A 83 11.59 -1.96 -16.14
C LEU A 83 12.35 -1.48 -14.90
N ASP A 84 12.13 -0.24 -14.46
CA ASP A 84 12.75 0.30 -13.25
C ASP A 84 12.29 -0.44 -11.99
N ALA A 85 11.04 -0.91 -11.98
CA ALA A 85 10.47 -1.71 -10.91
C ALA A 85 10.62 -3.23 -11.10
N PHE A 86 11.40 -3.69 -12.10
CA PHE A 86 11.51 -5.10 -12.46
C PHE A 86 12.18 -5.91 -11.34
N SER A 87 11.60 -7.06 -11.01
CA SER A 87 12.09 -7.99 -9.99
C SER A 87 12.04 -9.45 -10.46
N ALA A 88 12.69 -10.38 -9.76
CA ALA A 88 12.44 -11.79 -10.05
C ALA A 88 10.99 -12.15 -9.68
N GLU A 89 10.27 -12.85 -10.56
CA GLU A 89 8.86 -13.22 -10.39
C GLU A 89 8.66 -14.72 -10.60
N PRO A 90 7.61 -15.33 -9.99
CA PRO A 90 7.25 -16.70 -10.28
C PRO A 90 6.77 -16.87 -11.72
N ASP A 91 6.74 -18.11 -12.20
CA ASP A 91 6.06 -18.41 -13.46
C ASP A 91 4.54 -18.26 -13.28
N PHE A 92 3.93 -17.47 -14.15
CA PHE A 92 2.49 -17.26 -14.20
C PHE A 92 1.80 -18.15 -15.24
N SER A 93 2.54 -19.04 -15.89
CA SER A 93 2.03 -20.07 -16.78
C SER A 93 1.56 -21.31 -16.01
N GLY A 94 0.62 -22.06 -16.59
CA GLY A 94 0.11 -23.29 -15.99
C GLY A 94 -0.76 -23.05 -14.75
N THR A 95 -0.71 -24.00 -13.81
CA THR A 95 -1.55 -23.99 -12.60
C THR A 95 -1.05 -22.96 -11.58
N ARG A 96 -1.95 -22.13 -11.04
CA ARG A 96 -1.61 -21.06 -10.10
C ARG A 96 -2.17 -21.34 -8.70
N THR A 97 -1.32 -21.18 -7.70
CA THR A 97 -1.74 -21.10 -6.30
C THR A 97 -2.34 -19.73 -6.00
N ALA A 98 -2.94 -19.57 -4.81
CA ALA A 98 -3.48 -18.29 -4.37
C ALA A 98 -2.37 -17.23 -4.22
N GLU A 99 -1.16 -17.62 -3.81
CA GLU A 99 0.01 -16.74 -3.71
C GLU A 99 0.44 -16.22 -5.09
N THR A 100 0.58 -17.11 -6.08
CA THR A 100 0.90 -16.70 -7.46
C THR A 100 -0.20 -15.83 -8.06
N ALA A 101 -1.47 -16.14 -7.74
CA ALA A 101 -2.60 -15.31 -8.13
C ALA A 101 -2.52 -13.91 -7.52
N LEU A 102 -2.31 -13.80 -6.20
CA LEU A 102 -2.16 -12.53 -5.50
C LEU A 102 -1.02 -11.73 -6.12
N ARG A 103 0.14 -12.37 -6.36
CA ARG A 103 1.28 -11.69 -6.98
C ARG A 103 0.96 -11.13 -8.36
N SER A 104 0.17 -11.84 -9.17
CA SER A 104 -0.27 -11.31 -10.47
C SER A 104 -1.13 -10.05 -10.31
N PHE A 105 -2.01 -9.98 -9.30
CA PHE A 105 -2.78 -8.78 -9.00
C PHE A 105 -1.92 -7.62 -8.49
N GLU A 106 -0.87 -7.89 -7.72
CA GLU A 106 0.11 -6.89 -7.30
C GLU A 106 0.84 -6.27 -8.49
N LEU A 107 1.27 -7.09 -9.46
CA LEU A 107 1.86 -6.59 -10.69
C LEU A 107 0.86 -5.77 -11.52
N ALA A 108 -0.42 -6.15 -11.53
CA ALA A 108 -1.47 -5.40 -12.21
C ALA A 108 -1.73 -4.04 -11.53
N LEU A 109 -1.73 -4.00 -10.20
CA LEU A 109 -1.81 -2.76 -9.42
C LEU A 109 -0.61 -1.85 -9.69
N ARG A 110 0.60 -2.40 -9.68
CA ARG A 110 1.83 -1.67 -10.02
C ARG A 110 1.74 -1.07 -11.42
N THR A 111 1.29 -1.86 -12.39
CA THR A 111 1.07 -1.42 -13.77
C THR A 111 0.06 -0.26 -13.83
N ALA A 112 -1.07 -0.39 -13.11
CA ALA A 112 -2.09 0.63 -13.04
C ALA A 112 -1.58 1.93 -12.39
N GLN A 113 -0.75 1.83 -11.35
CA GLN A 113 -0.15 2.98 -10.65
C GLN A 113 0.88 3.71 -11.52
N ILE A 114 1.82 2.98 -12.13
CA ILE A 114 2.82 3.54 -13.05
C ILE A 114 2.13 4.20 -14.25
N GLY A 115 1.09 3.57 -14.78
CA GLY A 115 0.32 4.09 -15.90
C GLY A 115 -0.66 5.20 -15.54
N GLY A 116 -0.74 5.63 -14.28
CA GLY A 116 -1.65 6.70 -13.84
C GLY A 116 -3.14 6.35 -14.04
N ALA A 117 -3.52 5.09 -13.92
CA ALA A 117 -4.90 4.65 -14.11
C ALA A 117 -5.83 5.27 -13.05
N PRO A 118 -7.08 5.64 -13.41
CA PRO A 118 -8.01 6.25 -12.48
C PRO A 118 -8.42 5.28 -11.36
N ALA A 119 -8.93 5.83 -10.25
CA ALA A 119 -9.34 5.06 -9.08
C ALA A 119 -10.37 3.97 -9.41
N SER A 120 -11.24 4.21 -10.39
CA SER A 120 -12.24 3.25 -10.90
C SER A 120 -11.63 1.98 -11.51
N LEU A 121 -10.37 2.01 -11.95
CA LEU A 121 -9.63 0.84 -12.43
C LEU A 121 -8.78 0.19 -11.35
N GLN A 122 -8.28 0.96 -10.38
CA GLN A 122 -7.45 0.45 -9.30
C GLN A 122 -8.27 -0.21 -8.18
N ALA A 123 -9.45 0.31 -7.85
CA ALA A 123 -10.28 -0.21 -6.76
C ALA A 123 -10.67 -1.69 -6.96
N PRO A 124 -11.14 -2.12 -8.15
CA PRO A 124 -11.52 -3.51 -8.38
C PRO A 124 -10.33 -4.48 -8.37
N LEU A 125 -9.11 -4.01 -8.62
CA LEU A 125 -7.89 -4.82 -8.52
C LEU A 125 -7.54 -5.06 -7.04
N ASN A 126 -7.58 -4.01 -6.21
CA ASN A 126 -7.37 -4.13 -4.77
C ASN A 126 -8.40 -5.07 -4.13
N LEU A 127 -9.70 -4.92 -4.47
CA LEU A 127 -10.73 -5.77 -3.90
C LEU A 127 -10.55 -7.25 -4.27
N ARG A 128 -10.12 -7.55 -5.50
CA ARG A 128 -9.78 -8.93 -5.91
C ARG A 128 -8.56 -9.47 -5.20
N ALA A 129 -7.53 -8.65 -4.97
CA ALA A 129 -6.37 -9.02 -4.16
C ALA A 129 -6.79 -9.37 -2.72
N ALA A 130 -7.70 -8.58 -2.13
CA ALA A 130 -8.29 -8.87 -0.82
C ALA A 130 -9.02 -10.23 -0.81
N TRP A 131 -9.81 -10.53 -1.84
CA TRP A 131 -10.50 -11.82 -1.95
C TRP A 131 -9.54 -13.02 -2.00
N ILE A 132 -8.41 -12.89 -2.68
CA ILE A 132 -7.38 -13.94 -2.73
C ILE A 132 -6.70 -14.07 -1.36
N ALA A 133 -6.40 -12.95 -0.68
CA ALA A 133 -5.86 -12.98 0.68
C ALA A 133 -6.80 -13.71 1.67
N ARG A 134 -8.11 -13.53 1.55
CA ARG A 134 -9.12 -14.27 2.34
C ARG A 134 -9.09 -15.77 2.11
N GLU A 135 -8.79 -16.21 0.90
CA GLU A 135 -8.66 -17.66 0.59
C GLU A 135 -7.50 -18.28 1.37
N MET A 136 -6.44 -17.51 1.58
CA MET A 136 -5.26 -17.90 2.34
C MET A 136 -5.39 -17.62 3.85
N ARG A 137 -6.50 -17.02 4.29
CA ARG A 137 -6.71 -16.53 5.68
C ARG A 137 -5.61 -15.56 6.14
N TRP A 138 -5.15 -14.71 5.24
CA TRP A 138 -4.20 -13.64 5.56
C TRP A 138 -4.96 -12.37 5.90
N ASP A 139 -5.53 -12.34 7.10
CA ASP A 139 -6.50 -11.31 7.51
C ASP A 139 -5.91 -9.89 7.47
N ASP A 140 -4.65 -9.70 7.84
CA ASP A 140 -3.97 -8.40 7.75
C ASP A 140 -3.82 -7.91 6.29
N VAL A 141 -3.54 -8.83 5.37
CA VAL A 141 -3.36 -8.54 3.95
C VAL A 141 -4.70 -8.25 3.30
N ASP A 142 -5.73 -9.04 3.62
CA ASP A 142 -7.12 -8.79 3.24
C ASP A 142 -7.54 -7.39 3.69
N ARG A 143 -7.39 -7.09 4.98
CA ARG A 143 -7.76 -5.79 5.54
C ARG A 143 -7.08 -4.64 4.82
N LYS A 144 -5.76 -4.73 4.59
CA LYS A 144 -4.99 -3.71 3.87
C LYS A 144 -5.52 -3.46 2.46
N TYR A 145 -5.79 -4.52 1.69
CA TYR A 145 -6.32 -4.38 0.34
C TYR A 145 -7.78 -3.92 0.33
N THR A 146 -8.59 -4.33 1.31
CA THR A 146 -9.97 -3.87 1.50
C THR A 146 -10.03 -2.38 1.81
N GLU A 147 -9.19 -1.88 2.73
CA GLU A 147 -9.06 -0.45 3.03
C GLU A 147 -8.61 0.36 1.81
N ALA A 148 -7.63 -0.16 1.04
CA ALA A 148 -7.19 0.48 -0.18
C ALA A 148 -8.30 0.52 -1.24
N ALA A 149 -9.04 -0.57 -1.42
CA ALA A 149 -10.18 -0.64 -2.33
C ALA A 149 -11.27 0.36 -1.94
N LEU A 150 -11.63 0.42 -0.65
CA LEU A 150 -12.63 1.36 -0.13
C LEU A 150 -12.27 2.81 -0.48
N ARG A 151 -11.06 3.26 -0.12
CA ARG A 151 -10.61 4.63 -0.43
C ARG A 151 -10.69 4.96 -1.92
N LEU A 152 -10.30 4.00 -2.77
CA LEU A 152 -10.34 4.17 -4.22
C LEU A 152 -11.78 4.16 -4.76
N TYR A 153 -12.69 3.38 -4.18
CA TYR A 153 -14.10 3.39 -4.56
C TYR A 153 -14.78 4.70 -4.15
N GLU A 154 -14.49 5.24 -2.97
CA GLU A 154 -14.98 6.56 -2.56
C GLU A 154 -14.45 7.66 -3.48
N ALA A 155 -13.16 7.64 -3.81
CA ALA A 155 -12.57 8.57 -4.77
C ALA A 155 -13.21 8.44 -6.17
N ALA A 156 -13.44 7.21 -6.63
CA ALA A 156 -14.11 6.95 -7.91
C ALA A 156 -15.58 7.38 -7.91
N PHE A 157 -16.27 7.29 -6.77
CA PHE A 157 -17.64 7.77 -6.62
C PHE A 157 -17.71 9.31 -6.68
N GLY A 158 -16.70 10.00 -6.16
CA GLY A 158 -16.59 11.47 -6.27
C GLY A 158 -16.26 11.99 -7.67
N ASP A 159 -15.66 11.15 -8.53
CA ASP A 159 -15.28 11.49 -9.90
C ASP A 159 -16.33 10.97 -10.91
N ASP A 160 -17.39 11.75 -11.12
CA ASP A 160 -18.58 11.40 -11.91
C ASP A 160 -18.30 11.25 -13.44
N ARG A 161 -17.07 11.52 -13.89
CA ARG A 161 -16.76 11.64 -15.32
C ARG A 161 -16.64 10.30 -16.06
N ASN A 162 -16.56 9.16 -15.36
CA ASN A 162 -16.22 7.87 -15.98
C ASN A 162 -16.85 6.62 -15.30
N ALA A 163 -17.95 6.77 -14.56
CA ALA A 163 -18.57 5.65 -13.86
C ALA A 163 -19.24 4.66 -14.85
N LYS A 164 -18.57 3.54 -15.17
CA LYS A 164 -19.17 2.41 -15.90
C LYS A 164 -20.08 1.55 -15.02
N THR A 165 -19.90 1.63 -13.70
CA THR A 165 -20.70 0.92 -12.69
C THR A 165 -21.82 1.84 -12.24
N SER A 166 -23.00 1.28 -11.98
CA SER A 166 -24.12 2.10 -11.50
C SER A 166 -23.76 2.77 -10.17
N ALA A 167 -24.25 3.99 -9.97
CA ALA A 167 -24.04 4.73 -8.74
C ALA A 167 -24.57 3.95 -7.53
N VAL A 168 -25.71 3.24 -7.69
CA VAL A 168 -26.31 2.41 -6.64
C VAL A 168 -25.42 1.23 -6.26
N THR A 169 -24.91 0.48 -7.24
CA THR A 169 -23.99 -0.63 -6.99
C THR A 169 -22.73 -0.15 -6.30
N LEU A 170 -22.20 1.01 -6.70
CA LEU A 170 -21.01 1.58 -6.08
C LEU A 170 -21.27 2.03 -4.63
N MET A 171 -22.38 2.71 -4.36
CA MET A 171 -22.78 3.07 -2.99
C MET A 171 -22.96 1.84 -2.10
N TYR A 172 -23.61 0.79 -2.62
CA TYR A 172 -23.78 -0.48 -1.92
C TYR A 172 -22.42 -1.09 -1.57
N LEU A 173 -21.52 -1.17 -2.55
CA LEU A 173 -20.21 -1.78 -2.36
C LEU A 173 -19.40 -1.00 -1.32
N ILE A 174 -19.37 0.33 -1.40
CA ILE A 174 -18.70 1.18 -0.39
C ILE A 174 -19.24 0.89 1.01
N GLY A 175 -20.58 0.84 1.16
CA GLY A 175 -21.22 0.53 2.43
C GLY A 175 -20.87 -0.86 2.98
N GLU A 176 -20.84 -1.89 2.12
CA GLU A 176 -20.45 -3.24 2.52
C GLU A 176 -18.97 -3.32 2.91
N LEU A 177 -18.07 -2.59 2.24
CA LEU A 177 -16.65 -2.56 2.60
C LEU A 177 -16.42 -1.85 3.95
N HIS A 178 -17.12 -0.75 4.23
CA HIS A 178 -17.11 -0.14 5.57
C HIS A 178 -17.55 -1.15 6.64
N ARG A 179 -18.63 -1.90 6.39
CA ARG A 179 -19.14 -2.92 7.32
C ARG A 179 -18.10 -4.00 7.60
N GLN A 180 -17.44 -4.51 6.56
CA GLN A 180 -16.36 -5.50 6.67
C GLN A 180 -15.16 -5.00 7.48
N LEU A 181 -14.89 -3.69 7.43
CA LEU A 181 -13.83 -3.04 8.20
C LEU A 181 -14.26 -2.64 9.63
N GLY A 182 -15.49 -2.98 10.05
CA GLY A 182 -16.04 -2.63 11.35
C GLY A 182 -16.48 -1.17 11.49
N GLN A 183 -16.51 -0.41 10.40
CA GLN A 183 -16.90 1.01 10.36
C GLN A 183 -18.42 1.15 10.23
N GLN A 184 -19.14 0.71 11.25
CA GLN A 184 -20.59 0.49 11.18
C GLN A 184 -21.40 1.76 10.91
N ALA A 185 -21.01 2.87 11.55
CA ALA A 185 -21.68 4.15 11.35
C ALA A 185 -21.61 4.60 9.88
N ASP A 186 -20.48 4.38 9.21
CA ASP A 186 -20.26 4.75 7.82
C ASP A 186 -21.02 3.80 6.88
N ALA A 187 -20.98 2.50 7.18
CA ALA A 187 -21.73 1.48 6.47
C ALA A 187 -23.24 1.80 6.43
N VAL A 188 -23.83 2.13 7.60
CA VAL A 188 -25.25 2.49 7.69
C VAL A 188 -25.59 3.71 6.82
N ARG A 189 -24.74 4.75 6.81
CA ARG A 189 -24.97 5.96 6.00
C ARG A 189 -24.93 5.66 4.50
N TRP A 190 -23.91 4.94 4.04
CA TRP A 190 -23.77 4.57 2.63
C TRP A 190 -24.89 3.65 2.15
N LEU A 191 -25.26 2.64 2.93
CA LEU A 191 -26.34 1.70 2.59
C LEU A 191 -27.72 2.38 2.61
N ALA A 192 -27.97 3.29 3.54
CA ALA A 192 -29.19 4.11 3.53
C ALA A 192 -29.27 4.98 2.27
N ARG A 193 -28.15 5.61 1.90
CA ARG A 193 -28.06 6.41 0.66
C ARG A 193 -28.36 5.56 -0.58
N ALA A 194 -27.80 4.35 -0.66
CA ALA A 194 -28.09 3.41 -1.75
C ALA A 194 -29.57 3.01 -1.78
N ALA A 195 -30.18 2.75 -0.62
CA ALA A 195 -31.58 2.33 -0.50
C ALA A 195 -32.58 3.40 -0.93
N MET A 196 -32.22 4.68 -0.75
CA MET A 196 -33.04 5.83 -1.10
C MET A 196 -32.80 6.33 -2.54
N HIS A 197 -31.79 5.81 -3.24
CA HIS A 197 -31.45 6.27 -4.57
C HIS A 197 -32.55 5.91 -5.59
N PRO A 198 -33.00 6.82 -6.48
CA PRO A 198 -34.09 6.54 -7.41
C PRO A 198 -33.86 5.32 -8.31
N ASP A 199 -32.61 5.10 -8.72
CA ASP A 199 -32.25 3.99 -9.60
C ASP A 199 -32.18 2.62 -8.90
N VAL A 200 -32.30 2.56 -7.57
CA VAL A 200 -32.25 1.28 -6.84
C VAL A 200 -33.32 0.30 -7.33
N LYS A 201 -34.48 0.83 -7.74
CA LYS A 201 -35.60 0.07 -8.28
C LYS A 201 -35.31 -0.55 -9.64
N LYS A 202 -34.33 -0.03 -10.38
CA LYS A 202 -33.87 -0.57 -11.66
C LYS A 202 -32.94 -1.76 -11.47
N GLU A 203 -32.43 -1.99 -10.26
CA GLU A 203 -31.48 -3.06 -9.93
C GLU A 203 -32.01 -3.93 -8.76
N PRO A 204 -33.01 -4.80 -8.98
CA PRO A 204 -33.69 -5.53 -7.90
C PRO A 204 -32.78 -6.40 -7.03
N GLU A 205 -31.74 -7.00 -7.62
CA GLU A 205 -30.76 -7.79 -6.87
C GLU A 205 -29.95 -6.91 -5.92
N ILE A 206 -29.54 -5.72 -6.37
CA ILE A 206 -28.83 -4.74 -5.55
C ILE A 206 -29.76 -4.18 -4.48
N GLU A 207 -31.02 -3.88 -4.79
CA GLU A 207 -32.01 -3.45 -3.81
C GLU A 207 -32.14 -4.46 -2.66
N ARG A 208 -32.23 -5.76 -2.99
CA ARG A 208 -32.30 -6.83 -2.00
C ARG A 208 -31.06 -6.84 -1.11
N LEU A 209 -29.87 -6.77 -1.71
CA LEU A 209 -28.60 -6.76 -0.99
C LEU A 209 -28.45 -5.53 -0.09
N VAL A 210 -28.77 -4.35 -0.59
CA VAL A 210 -28.74 -3.09 0.17
C VAL A 210 -29.61 -3.20 1.42
N ARG A 211 -30.87 -3.65 1.28
CA ARG A 211 -31.77 -3.80 2.44
C ARG A 211 -31.23 -4.81 3.45
N GLN A 212 -30.71 -5.93 2.97
CA GLN A 212 -30.14 -6.98 3.83
C GLN A 212 -28.92 -6.46 4.61
N GLN A 213 -27.95 -5.85 3.94
CA GLN A 213 -26.75 -5.35 4.60
C GLN A 213 -27.05 -4.13 5.48
N TRP A 214 -28.03 -3.30 5.12
CA TRP A 214 -28.43 -2.16 5.94
C TRP A 214 -29.04 -2.59 7.28
N SER A 215 -29.84 -3.66 7.31
CA SER A 215 -30.33 -4.22 8.58
C SER A 215 -29.17 -4.68 9.46
N ARG A 216 -28.26 -5.48 8.89
CA ARG A 216 -27.08 -5.99 9.58
C ARG A 216 -26.20 -4.88 10.13
N ALA A 217 -25.85 -3.90 9.31
CA ALA A 217 -25.02 -2.76 9.74
C ALA A 217 -25.66 -1.98 10.90
N ARG A 218 -26.99 -1.84 10.94
CA ARG A 218 -27.68 -1.19 12.07
C ARG A 218 -27.67 -2.04 13.34
N GLU A 219 -27.84 -3.35 13.21
CA GLU A 219 -27.75 -4.28 14.35
C GLU A 219 -26.33 -4.27 14.92
N GLU A 220 -25.31 -4.38 14.07
CA GLU A 220 -23.89 -4.30 14.42
C GLU A 220 -23.53 -2.93 15.04
N ASN A 221 -24.04 -1.81 14.51
CA ASN A 221 -23.81 -0.49 15.08
C ASN A 221 -24.42 -0.34 16.48
N LYS A 222 -25.66 -0.83 16.68
CA LYS A 222 -26.32 -0.79 17.99
C LYS A 222 -25.59 -1.67 19.01
N ALA A 223 -25.12 -2.84 18.59
CA ALA A 223 -24.34 -3.73 19.47
C ALA A 223 -23.04 -3.05 19.92
N GLY A 224 -22.31 -2.40 18.99
CA GLY A 224 -21.13 -1.61 19.33
C GLY A 224 -21.41 -0.45 20.29
N ASP A 225 -22.54 0.26 20.11
CA ASP A 225 -22.97 1.32 21.04
C ASP A 225 -23.33 0.78 22.42
N HIS A 226 -23.79 -0.47 22.53
CA HIS A 226 -24.08 -1.12 23.80
C HIS A 226 -22.81 -1.61 24.52
N GLU A 227 -21.85 -2.20 23.81
CA GLU A 227 -20.55 -2.63 24.39
C GLU A 227 -19.73 -1.45 24.91
N ILE A 228 -19.73 -0.31 24.20
CA ILE A 228 -19.06 0.93 24.66
C ILE A 228 -19.74 1.53 25.90
N ARG A 229 -21.03 1.25 26.12
CA ARG A 229 -21.79 1.77 27.27
C ARG A 229 -21.76 0.84 28.49
N THR A 230 -21.29 -0.41 28.36
CA THR A 230 -21.27 -1.39 29.45
C THR A 230 -19.97 -1.44 30.26
N ASP A 231 -18.91 -0.72 29.88
CA ASP A 231 -17.69 -0.52 30.69
C ASP A 231 -17.27 0.97 30.63
N PRO A 232 -16.98 1.69 31.76
CA PRO A 232 -16.68 1.22 33.11
C PRO A 232 -17.67 1.72 34.20
N ALA A 233 -18.15 0.78 35.02
CA ALA A 233 -18.71 1.09 36.33
C ALA A 233 -18.15 0.09 37.36
N GLU A 234 -16.91 0.31 37.80
CA GLU A 234 -16.43 -0.17 39.10
C GLU A 234 -15.18 0.61 39.50
N ASN A 235 -15.37 1.58 40.43
CA ASN A 235 -14.65 1.64 41.71
C ASN A 235 -15.01 2.92 42.46
N GLY A 236 -16.07 2.82 43.26
CA GLY A 236 -16.37 3.76 44.33
C GLY A 236 -15.49 3.47 45.55
N ALA A 237 -14.69 4.47 45.93
CA ALA A 237 -14.24 4.86 47.26
C ALA A 237 -14.06 3.80 48.37
N MET A 238 -12.81 3.68 48.84
CA MET A 238 -12.55 3.82 50.27
C MET A 238 -11.40 4.81 50.50
N ILE A 239 -11.71 5.79 51.35
CA ILE A 239 -10.82 6.82 51.87
C ILE A 239 -10.26 6.29 53.19
N ALA A 240 -8.94 6.35 53.39
CA ALA A 240 -8.32 6.35 54.71
C ALA A 240 -6.98 7.09 54.70
N SER A 241 -7.00 8.22 55.43
CA SER A 241 -5.94 8.75 56.28
C SER A 241 -4.72 9.47 55.66
N ILE A 242 -4.62 10.71 56.11
CA ILE A 242 -3.55 11.71 55.94
C ILE A 242 -2.44 11.43 56.97
N ASP A 243 -1.19 11.64 56.55
CA ASP A 243 -0.06 12.30 57.23
C ASP A 243 1.15 12.07 56.27
N GLY A 244 1.87 13.03 55.71
CA GLY A 244 2.30 14.33 56.21
C GLY A 244 3.81 14.26 56.43
N ASP A 245 4.64 14.51 55.39
CA ASP A 245 5.91 15.23 55.54
C ASP A 245 6.64 15.48 54.20
N ALA A 246 7.31 16.63 54.17
CA ALA A 246 7.98 17.24 53.03
C ALA A 246 9.46 16.83 52.87
N ALA A 247 9.97 16.78 51.64
CA ALA A 247 11.30 17.27 51.21
C ALA A 247 11.64 16.87 49.75
N GLU A 248 12.03 17.86 48.94
CA GLU A 248 12.88 17.72 47.74
C GLU A 248 14.36 18.03 48.11
N PRO A 249 15.39 17.87 47.24
CA PRO A 249 15.70 16.81 46.25
C PRO A 249 17.20 16.35 46.23
N ALA A 250 17.46 15.17 45.63
CA ALA A 250 18.68 14.66 44.94
C ALA A 250 20.07 14.66 45.68
N PRO A 251 21.17 14.04 45.18
CA PRO A 251 21.38 13.09 44.06
C PRO A 251 22.17 11.81 44.47
N ASP A 252 22.21 10.77 43.61
CA ASP A 252 23.46 10.02 43.28
C ASP A 252 23.18 8.83 42.32
N GLN A 253 24.01 8.73 41.28
CA GLN A 253 24.23 7.56 40.42
C GLN A 253 25.59 6.92 40.82
N PRO A 254 26.15 5.88 40.17
CA PRO A 254 25.62 4.78 39.33
C PRO A 254 26.15 3.39 39.77
N ALA A 255 25.66 2.30 39.17
CA ALA A 255 26.43 1.05 39.07
C ALA A 255 26.40 0.50 37.64
N ALA A 256 27.61 0.37 37.06
CA ALA A 256 27.97 -0.08 35.72
C ALA A 256 27.81 -1.62 35.56
N SER A 257 27.24 -2.15 34.47
CA SER A 257 27.83 -2.51 33.14
C SER A 257 28.63 -3.85 33.14
N PRO A 258 28.68 -4.61 32.02
CA PRO A 258 29.47 -4.20 30.86
C PRO A 258 28.79 -4.32 29.48
N GLN A 259 28.99 -3.24 28.73
CA GLN A 259 28.98 -3.16 27.28
C GLN A 259 30.29 -3.72 26.70
N GLN A 260 30.26 -4.11 25.43
CA GLN A 260 31.25 -3.73 24.42
C GLN A 260 30.42 -3.30 23.20
N ASN A 261 30.09 -2.03 22.96
CA ASN A 261 30.89 -0.85 22.58
C ASN A 261 31.75 -1.03 21.31
N VAL A 262 31.25 -0.44 20.22
CA VAL A 262 32.09 0.32 19.29
C VAL A 262 31.38 1.66 19.03
N ASP A 263 32.10 2.73 19.34
CA ASP A 263 31.67 4.12 19.47
C ASP A 263 31.92 4.90 18.16
N PHE A 264 30.97 5.75 17.76
CA PHE A 264 31.20 6.93 16.93
C PHE A 264 30.28 8.05 17.43
N SER A 265 30.68 8.70 18.51
CA SER A 265 30.10 9.93 19.04
C SER A 265 30.25 11.10 18.07
N SER A 266 29.12 11.63 17.58
CA SER A 266 29.01 12.98 17.01
C SER A 266 28.16 13.86 17.93
N ARG A 267 28.64 15.08 18.22
CA ARG A 267 28.02 16.02 19.17
C ARG A 267 26.60 16.41 18.69
N LYS A 268 25.56 16.07 19.47
CA LYS A 268 24.17 16.49 19.19
C LYS A 268 24.00 18.00 19.36
N ARG A 269 23.77 18.73 18.26
CA ARG A 269 23.35 20.13 18.30
C ARG A 269 21.92 20.24 18.85
N LEU A 270 21.72 20.99 19.93
CA LEU A 270 20.39 21.36 20.43
C LEU A 270 19.99 22.73 19.87
N GLY A 271 18.99 22.74 18.99
CA GLY A 271 18.37 23.96 18.45
C GLY A 271 17.01 23.62 17.79
N PRO A 272 16.13 24.61 17.56
CA PRO A 272 14.83 24.38 16.95
C PRO A 272 14.98 23.83 15.52
N LYS A 273 14.28 22.73 15.21
CA LYS A 273 14.26 22.14 13.87
C LYS A 273 13.39 23.00 12.94
N ILE A 274 14.02 23.66 11.98
CA ILE A 274 13.33 24.44 10.94
C ILE A 274 13.18 23.55 9.70
N ARG A 275 11.98 23.54 9.07
CA ARG A 275 11.75 22.79 7.82
C ARG A 275 12.38 23.55 6.65
N PHE A 276 13.26 22.88 5.91
CA PHE A 276 13.92 23.39 4.73
C PHE A 276 13.58 22.51 3.53
N THR A 277 13.14 23.11 2.41
CA THR A 277 12.72 22.38 1.21
C THR A 277 13.80 22.48 0.15
N VAL A 278 14.28 21.34 -0.35
CA VAL A 278 15.36 21.26 -1.35
C VAL A 278 14.83 20.61 -2.62
N THR A 279 15.17 21.18 -3.77
CA THR A 279 14.98 20.56 -5.08
C THR A 279 16.23 19.77 -5.45
N LEU A 280 16.08 18.47 -5.68
CA LEU A 280 17.16 17.56 -6.04
C LEU A 280 16.89 16.94 -7.41
N TYR A 281 17.95 16.67 -8.16
CA TYR A 281 17.90 15.91 -9.40
C TYR A 281 17.70 14.41 -9.13
N GLU A 282 17.26 13.68 -10.16
CA GLU A 282 16.89 12.26 -10.04
C GLU A 282 18.05 11.37 -9.59
N ASP A 283 19.26 11.63 -10.12
CA ASP A 283 20.49 10.92 -9.79
C ASP A 283 20.95 11.20 -8.35
N GLU A 284 20.77 12.42 -7.85
CA GLU A 284 21.04 12.79 -6.46
C GLU A 284 20.11 12.06 -5.49
N ILE A 285 18.82 11.94 -5.85
CA ILE A 285 17.82 11.21 -5.06
C ILE A 285 18.16 9.72 -5.02
N ASP A 286 18.58 9.14 -6.14
CA ASP A 286 18.94 7.74 -6.23
C ASP A 286 20.24 7.42 -5.48
N TRP A 287 21.22 8.32 -5.53
CA TRP A 287 22.41 8.22 -4.71
C TRP A 287 22.07 8.27 -3.20
N LEU A 288 21.21 9.19 -2.77
CA LEU A 288 20.76 9.28 -1.38
C LEU A 288 20.00 8.02 -0.92
N LYS A 289 19.15 7.44 -1.79
CA LYS A 289 18.47 6.16 -1.49
C LYS A 289 19.49 5.06 -1.23
N ARG A 290 20.50 4.90 -2.10
CA ARG A 290 21.56 3.91 -1.93
C ARG A 290 22.28 4.13 -0.60
N LEU A 291 22.72 5.36 -0.31
CA LEU A 291 23.43 5.65 0.93
C LEU A 291 22.59 5.41 2.19
N SER A 292 21.30 5.79 2.17
CA SER A 292 20.36 5.55 3.29
C SER A 292 20.10 4.07 3.58
N SER A 293 20.32 3.18 2.60
CA SER A 293 20.14 1.74 2.76
C SER A 293 21.36 1.03 3.34
N VAL A 294 22.55 1.67 3.35
CA VAL A 294 23.79 1.05 3.86
C VAL A 294 23.69 0.69 5.34
N PRO A 295 23.25 1.58 6.26
CA PRO A 295 23.12 1.22 7.68
C PRO A 295 22.12 0.09 7.92
N TYR A 296 21.08 -0.01 7.08
CA TYR A 296 20.09 -1.08 7.17
C TYR A 296 20.67 -2.43 6.76
N ALA A 297 21.51 -2.45 5.73
CA ALA A 297 22.20 -3.66 5.27
C ALA A 297 23.21 -4.19 6.31
N GLU A 298 23.91 -3.28 7.00
CA GLU A 298 25.02 -3.65 7.89
C GLU A 298 24.62 -3.82 9.37
N SER A 299 23.67 -3.01 9.84
CA SER A 299 23.32 -2.93 11.27
C SER A 299 21.81 -2.98 11.55
N LYS A 300 20.98 -3.18 10.51
CA LYS A 300 19.51 -3.13 10.55
C LYS A 300 18.94 -1.83 11.13
N LEU A 301 19.75 -0.78 11.20
CA LEU A 301 19.31 0.55 11.62
C LEU A 301 18.77 1.30 10.41
N PHE A 302 17.58 1.89 10.57
CA PHE A 302 16.99 2.70 9.54
C PHE A 302 17.50 4.14 9.65
N MET A 303 18.06 4.66 8.57
CA MET A 303 18.45 6.05 8.44
C MET A 303 17.64 6.68 7.32
N ASP A 304 16.83 7.68 7.64
CA ASP A 304 16.10 8.41 6.60
C ASP A 304 17.03 9.32 5.79
N LYS A 305 16.59 9.70 4.58
CA LYS A 305 17.38 10.56 3.67
C LYS A 305 17.74 11.91 4.32
N GLU A 306 16.85 12.42 5.18
CA GLU A 306 17.06 13.66 5.92
C GLU A 306 18.23 13.53 6.91
N SER A 307 18.35 12.39 7.59
CA SER A 307 19.48 12.11 8.49
C SER A 307 20.80 11.97 7.73
N VAL A 308 20.78 11.35 6.54
CA VAL A 308 21.97 11.27 5.68
C VAL A 308 22.43 12.67 5.26
N LEU A 309 21.52 13.51 4.79
CA LEU A 309 21.83 14.90 4.40
C LEU A 309 22.35 15.73 5.59
N ARG A 310 21.72 15.59 6.77
CA ARG A 310 22.18 16.27 7.99
C ARG A 310 23.59 15.85 8.37
N ALA A 311 23.89 14.55 8.34
CA ALA A 311 25.22 14.03 8.66
C ALA A 311 26.30 14.55 7.69
N LEU A 312 25.99 14.60 6.39
CA LEU A 312 26.90 15.16 5.37
C LEU A 312 27.16 16.66 5.60
N LEU A 313 26.11 17.42 5.90
CA LEU A 313 26.23 18.85 6.20
C LEU A 313 27.03 19.09 7.48
N ASP A 314 26.78 18.32 8.54
CA ASP A 314 27.53 18.41 9.80
C ASP A 314 29.02 18.13 9.57
N ALA A 315 29.35 17.06 8.83
CA ALA A 315 30.74 16.74 8.48
C ALA A 315 31.41 17.84 7.64
N ALA A 316 30.67 18.41 6.68
CA ALA A 316 31.17 19.51 5.85
C ALA A 316 31.44 20.77 6.67
N MET A 317 30.54 21.14 7.58
CA MET A 317 30.70 22.29 8.48
C MET A 317 31.85 22.12 9.46
N GLU A 318 32.09 20.90 9.94
CA GLU A 318 33.18 20.60 10.88
C GLU A 318 34.54 20.58 10.19
N THR A 319 34.60 20.11 8.93
CA THR A 319 35.85 19.96 8.18
C THR A 319 36.28 21.24 7.46
N TRP A 320 35.32 22.08 7.04
CA TRP A 320 35.57 23.31 6.28
C TRP A 320 34.70 24.48 6.77
N PRO A 321 35.04 25.09 7.92
CA PRO A 321 34.23 26.17 8.50
C PRO A 321 34.22 27.45 7.66
N GLU A 322 35.20 27.65 6.76
CA GLU A 322 35.26 28.85 5.90
C GLU A 322 35.51 28.52 4.42
N VAL A 323 34.45 28.17 3.69
CA VAL A 323 34.48 28.05 2.22
C VAL A 323 34.27 29.45 1.62
N ARG A 324 35.25 29.97 0.86
CA ARG A 324 35.21 31.31 0.21
C ARG A 324 35.55 31.22 -1.28
N GLY A 325 35.24 32.28 -2.03
CA GLY A 325 35.73 32.46 -3.41
C GLY A 325 34.97 31.69 -4.50
N PHE A 326 33.64 31.61 -4.38
CA PHE A 326 32.75 31.04 -5.41
C PHE A 326 31.67 32.08 -5.79
N SER A 327 31.18 32.03 -7.02
CA SER A 327 30.17 32.96 -7.56
C SER A 327 28.86 32.26 -7.97
N ASP A 328 28.87 30.93 -8.07
CA ASP A 328 27.75 30.10 -8.49
C ASP A 328 27.82 28.69 -7.83
N GLU A 329 26.77 27.91 -8.05
CA GLU A 329 26.63 26.55 -7.50
C GLU A 329 27.73 25.60 -8.01
N ALA A 330 28.10 25.71 -9.28
CA ALA A 330 29.14 24.90 -9.89
C ALA A 330 30.52 25.18 -9.27
N GLY A 331 30.85 26.45 -9.03
CA GLY A 331 32.07 26.88 -8.36
C GLY A 331 32.13 26.41 -6.90
N LEU A 332 31.00 26.46 -6.18
CA LEU A 332 30.91 25.92 -4.82
C LEU A 332 31.13 24.41 -4.80
N ARG A 333 30.48 23.66 -5.71
CA ARG A 333 30.64 22.21 -5.85
C ARG A 333 32.10 21.83 -6.13
N GLN A 334 32.76 22.55 -7.05
CA GLN A 334 34.15 22.30 -7.39
C GLN A 334 35.08 22.52 -6.17
N LYS A 335 34.80 23.53 -5.35
CA LYS A 335 35.57 23.76 -4.11
C LYS A 335 35.40 22.63 -3.09
N PHE A 336 34.19 22.10 -2.91
CA PHE A 336 34.00 20.92 -2.06
C PHE A 336 34.74 19.70 -2.58
N ILE A 337 34.77 19.48 -3.90
CA ILE A 337 35.50 18.36 -4.51
C ILE A 337 37.01 18.50 -4.26
N GLU A 338 37.59 19.68 -4.52
CA GLU A 338 39.01 19.97 -4.25
C GLU A 338 39.35 19.76 -2.76
N ALA A 339 38.48 20.22 -1.87
CA ALA A 339 38.64 20.11 -0.43
C ALA A 339 38.56 18.65 0.05
N MET A 340 37.68 17.83 -0.52
CA MET A 340 37.57 16.40 -0.21
C MET A 340 38.72 15.57 -0.78
N GLN A 341 39.33 15.99 -1.90
CA GLN A 341 40.46 15.29 -2.52
C GLN A 341 41.82 15.57 -1.85
N THR A 342 41.97 16.74 -1.21
CA THR A 342 43.23 17.14 -0.55
C THR A 342 43.45 16.45 0.80
N LYS A 343 42.42 15.87 1.41
CA LYS A 343 42.52 14.97 2.57
C LYS A 343 42.08 13.56 2.17
N LYS A 344 42.99 12.75 1.63
CA LYS A 344 42.74 11.30 1.53
C LYS A 344 42.55 10.72 2.94
N PRO A 345 41.54 9.87 3.19
CA PRO A 345 41.53 9.05 4.38
C PRO A 345 42.64 8.00 4.24
N GLY A 346 43.70 8.11 5.04
CA GLY A 346 44.79 7.12 5.09
C GLY A 346 46.21 7.63 4.82
N SER A 347 46.51 8.91 5.05
CA SER A 347 47.90 9.39 5.25
C SER A 347 48.04 10.04 6.61
#